data_AF-A0A4Z0V1Q4-F1
#
_entry.id   AF-A0A4Z0V1Q4-F1
#
_cell.length_a   1.000
_cell.length_b   1.000
_cell.length_c   1.000
_cell.angle_alpha   90.00
_cell.angle_beta   90.00
_cell.angle_gamma   90.00
#
_symmetry.space_group_name_H-M   'P 1'
#
loop_
_entity.id
_entity.type
_entity.pdbx_description
1 polymer ?
#
loop_
_entity_poly.entity_id
_entity_poly.type
_entity_poly.pdbx_seq_one_letter_code
_entity_poly.pdbx_strand_id
1 'polypeptide(L)'
;MDYPASCTIGLGSNTPDRESQVNQAIEHLCGYLSKCSVSSIYESEAFNGKDAPYLNAVIHGISPVGSAALIKYLKEWELLQGRNKNSKAEGVVTIDLDLVIYDMRILRPKDFERHYFNKGYRELLANGSFQDE
;
A
#
# COMPACT_ATOMS: atom_id res chain seq x y z
N MET A 1 -16.79 6.88 -13.40
CA MET A 1 -15.82 7.86 -12.87
C MET A 1 -14.50 7.13 -12.74
N ASP A 2 -13.69 7.18 -13.79
CA ASP A 2 -12.35 6.60 -13.85
C ASP A 2 -11.45 7.69 -14.44
N TYR A 3 -10.98 8.58 -13.57
CA TYR A 3 -10.20 9.77 -13.92
C TYR A 3 -9.05 9.92 -12.92
N PRO A 4 -7.93 10.58 -13.28
CA PRO A 4 -6.81 10.84 -12.39
C PRO A 4 -7.23 11.58 -11.11
N ALA A 5 -6.89 11.07 -9.93
CA ALA A 5 -7.27 11.66 -8.65
C ALA A 5 -6.33 11.23 -7.51
N SER A 6 -6.56 11.76 -6.32
CA SER A 6 -5.82 11.39 -5.11
C SER A 6 -6.05 9.92 -4.76
N CYS A 7 -5.01 9.25 -4.27
CA CYS A 7 -5.05 7.86 -3.86
C CYS A 7 -4.26 7.64 -2.58
N THR A 8 -4.70 6.67 -1.77
CA THR A 8 -3.97 6.22 -0.58
C THR A 8 -3.84 4.70 -0.63
N ILE A 9 -2.60 4.23 -0.60
CA ILE A 9 -2.23 2.84 -0.85
C ILE A 9 -1.54 2.29 0.40
N GLY A 10 -2.02 1.15 0.89
CA GLY A 10 -1.33 0.37 1.92
C GLY A 10 -0.32 -0.58 1.29
N LEU A 11 0.84 -0.71 1.92
CA LEU A 11 1.90 -1.65 1.55
C LEU A 11 2.14 -2.63 2.70
N GLY A 12 2.46 -3.89 2.37
CA GLY A 12 2.79 -4.90 3.38
C GLY A 12 3.64 -6.05 2.83
N SER A 13 4.65 -6.51 3.58
CA SER A 13 5.45 -7.68 3.24
C SER A 13 5.85 -8.47 4.49
N ASN A 14 5.84 -9.80 4.42
CA ASN A 14 6.24 -10.70 5.51
C ASN A 14 7.37 -11.68 5.14
N THR A 15 8.02 -11.49 3.99
CA THR A 15 9.15 -12.33 3.59
C THR A 15 10.44 -11.93 4.31
N PRO A 16 11.49 -12.78 4.34
CA PRO A 16 12.77 -12.44 4.97
C PRO A 16 13.40 -11.14 4.44
N ASP A 17 13.14 -10.79 3.19
CA ASP A 17 13.59 -9.58 2.51
C ASP A 17 12.55 -8.44 2.51
N ARG A 18 11.53 -8.50 3.38
CA ARG A 18 10.42 -7.53 3.48
C ARG A 18 10.83 -6.06 3.49
N GLU A 19 11.98 -5.71 4.07
CA GLU A 19 12.50 -4.34 4.05
C GLU A 19 12.87 -3.89 2.63
N SER A 20 13.56 -4.75 1.87
CA SER A 20 13.86 -4.51 0.47
C SER A 20 12.59 -4.42 -0.36
N GLN A 21 11.62 -5.30 -0.12
CA GLN A 21 10.35 -5.34 -0.85
C GLN A 21 9.52 -4.07 -0.66
N VAL A 22 9.41 -3.59 0.59
CA VAL A 22 8.68 -2.36 0.90
C VAL A 22 9.40 -1.14 0.33
N ASN A 23 10.73 -1.05 0.46
CA ASN A 23 11.50 0.07 -0.09
C ASN A 23 11.41 0.14 -1.63
N GLN A 24 11.55 -0.99 -2.33
CA GLN A 24 11.39 -1.03 -3.79
C GLN A 24 9.98 -0.61 -4.22
N ALA A 25 8.95 -1.03 -3.48
CA ALA A 25 7.58 -0.63 -3.78
C ALA A 25 7.35 0.87 -3.54
N ILE A 26 7.94 1.44 -2.49
CA ILE A 26 7.91 2.89 -2.22
C ILE A 26 8.58 3.65 -3.36
N GLU A 27 9.79 3.27 -3.74
CA GLU A 27 10.53 3.92 -4.84
C GLU A 27 9.73 3.86 -6.15
N HIS A 28 9.21 2.68 -6.48
CA HIS A 28 8.41 2.46 -7.69
C HIS A 28 7.15 3.33 -7.70
N LEU A 29 6.37 3.32 -6.63
CA LEU A 29 5.11 4.06 -6.57
C LEU A 29 5.32 5.57 -6.48
N CYS A 30 6.35 6.06 -5.78
CA CYS A 30 6.66 7.49 -5.80
C CYS A 30 7.27 7.97 -7.11
N GLY A 31 7.86 7.09 -7.92
CA GLY A 31 8.20 7.41 -9.31
C GLY A 31 6.99 7.48 -10.24
N TYR A 32 5.89 6.80 -9.89
CA TYR A 32 4.66 6.75 -10.69
C TYR A 32 3.61 7.80 -10.31
N LEU A 33 3.48 8.10 -9.01
CA LEU A 33 2.52 9.06 -8.46
C LEU A 33 3.11 10.46 -8.41
N SER A 34 2.29 11.47 -8.66
CA SER A 34 2.67 12.87 -8.38
C SER A 34 2.28 13.26 -6.95
N LYS A 35 2.97 14.27 -6.38
CA LYS A 35 2.81 14.68 -4.97
C LYS A 35 2.88 13.50 -3.98
N CYS A 36 3.79 12.55 -4.23
CA CYS A 36 3.93 11.35 -3.40
C CYS A 36 4.39 11.71 -1.98
N SER A 37 3.68 11.21 -0.98
CA SER A 37 4.06 11.23 0.43
C SER A 37 4.02 9.80 0.97
N VAL A 38 4.94 9.49 1.88
CA VAL A 38 5.11 8.13 2.43
C VAL A 38 5.17 8.23 3.94
N SER A 39 4.49 7.33 4.64
CA SER A 39 4.65 7.17 6.08
C SER A 39 6.02 6.56 6.40
N SER A 40 6.38 6.54 7.68
CA SER A 40 7.44 5.66 8.16
C SER A 40 7.11 4.19 7.81
N ILE A 41 8.15 3.36 7.65
CA ILE A 41 8.01 1.90 7.60
C ILE A 41 7.88 1.39 9.04
N TYR A 42 6.93 0.49 9.29
CA TYR A 42 6.71 -0.05 10.62
C TYR A 42 6.29 -1.51 10.62
N GLU A 43 6.64 -2.19 11.71
CA GLU A 43 6.28 -3.59 11.92
C GLU A 43 4.89 -3.76 12.54
N SER A 44 4.21 -4.85 12.18
CA SER A 44 3.02 -5.37 12.86
C SER A 44 3.02 -6.89 12.91
N GLU A 45 2.52 -7.47 14.00
CA GLU A 45 2.28 -8.90 14.12
C GLU A 45 1.26 -9.41 13.09
N ALA A 46 1.45 -10.65 12.63
CA ALA A 46 0.45 -11.33 11.80
C ALA A 46 -0.82 -11.63 12.62
N PHE A 47 -1.99 -11.42 12.03
CA PHE A 47 -3.26 -11.59 12.74
C PHE A 47 -3.52 -13.04 13.20
N ASN A 48 -2.97 -14.03 12.49
CA ASN A 48 -3.13 -15.44 12.83
C ASN A 48 -2.14 -15.93 13.90
N GLY A 49 -1.18 -15.08 14.32
CA GLY A 49 -0.14 -15.42 15.29
C GLY A 49 0.81 -16.55 14.83
N LYS A 50 0.82 -16.88 13.54
CA LYS A 50 1.62 -17.97 12.97
C LYS A 50 2.59 -17.47 11.91
N ASP A 51 2.15 -16.52 11.09
CA ASP A 51 2.99 -15.99 10.02
C ASP A 51 4.04 -15.04 10.57
N ALA A 52 5.11 -14.83 9.79
CA ALA A 52 6.12 -13.84 10.13
C ALA A 52 5.51 -12.44 10.27
N PRO A 53 6.08 -11.57 11.13
CA PRO A 53 5.62 -10.19 11.24
C PRO A 53 5.73 -9.46 9.90
N TYR A 54 4.85 -8.49 9.69
CA TYR A 54 4.82 -7.68 8.47
C TYR A 54 5.59 -6.39 8.67
N LEU A 55 6.35 -5.96 7.65
CA LEU A 55 6.65 -4.54 7.47
C LEU A 55 5.55 -3.91 6.62
N ASN A 56 5.06 -2.75 7.06
CA ASN A 56 4.01 -2.01 6.40
C ASN A 56 4.42 -0.55 6.20
N ALA A 57 3.79 0.09 5.22
CA ALA A 57 3.84 1.53 5.01
C ALA A 57 2.53 2.00 4.35
N VAL A 58 2.28 3.30 4.36
CA VAL A 58 1.17 3.92 3.62
C VAL A 58 1.74 5.00 2.71
N ILE A 59 1.26 5.02 1.47
CA ILE A 59 1.58 6.05 0.48
C ILE A 59 0.32 6.86 0.18
N HIS A 60 0.47 8.16 0.06
CA HIS A 60 -0.53 9.06 -0.51
C HIS A 60 0.05 9.80 -1.72
N GLY A 61 -0.78 10.08 -2.73
CA GLY A 61 -0.37 10.90 -3.87
C GLY A 61 -1.50 11.06 -4.87
N ILE A 62 -1.18 11.58 -6.05
CA ILE A 62 -2.11 11.75 -7.16
C ILE A 62 -1.77 10.71 -8.23
N SER A 63 -2.73 9.85 -8.52
CA SER A 63 -2.63 8.84 -9.57
C SER A 63 -2.82 9.48 -10.95
N PRO A 64 -1.98 9.14 -11.95
CA PRO A 64 -2.14 9.60 -13.32
C PRO A 64 -3.27 8.89 -14.07
N VAL A 65 -3.91 7.89 -13.45
CA VAL A 65 -4.97 7.07 -14.03
C VAL A 65 -6.12 6.92 -13.03
N GLY A 66 -7.27 6.47 -13.54
CA GLY A 66 -8.42 6.14 -12.72
C GLY A 66 -8.21 4.92 -11.81
N SER A 67 -9.06 4.78 -10.79
CA SER A 67 -8.98 3.70 -9.78
C SER A 67 -8.89 2.29 -10.35
N ALA A 68 -9.62 1.98 -11.43
CA ALA A 68 -9.63 0.63 -11.99
C ALA A 68 -8.28 0.28 -12.64
N ALA A 69 -7.73 1.23 -13.40
CA ALA A 69 -6.40 1.11 -14.00
C ALA A 69 -5.30 1.06 -12.94
N LEU A 70 -5.42 1.88 -11.88
CA LEU A 70 -4.47 1.86 -10.76
C LEU A 70 -4.47 0.50 -10.04
N ILE A 71 -5.65 -0.06 -9.72
CA ILE A 71 -5.74 -1.39 -9.08
C ILE A 71 -5.06 -2.45 -9.95
N LYS A 72 -5.31 -2.43 -11.26
CA LYS A 72 -4.66 -3.36 -12.20
C LYS A 72 -3.14 -3.20 -12.18
N TYR A 73 -2.65 -1.97 -12.26
CA TYR A 73 -1.22 -1.64 -12.20
C TYR A 73 -0.56 -2.16 -10.92
N LEU A 74 -1.20 -1.94 -9.75
CA LEU A 74 -0.69 -2.46 -8.47
C LEU A 74 -0.59 -3.99 -8.46
N LYS A 75 -1.63 -4.69 -8.95
CA LYS A 75 -1.64 -6.17 -8.99
C LYS A 75 -0.66 -6.75 -10.01
N GLU A 76 -0.38 -6.04 -11.10
CA GLU A 76 0.69 -6.41 -12.03
C GLU A 76 2.06 -6.31 -11.36
N TRP A 77 2.30 -5.25 -10.59
CA TRP A 77 3.55 -5.10 -9.83
C TRP A 77 3.72 -6.17 -8.75
N GLU A 78 2.66 -6.48 -7.99
CA GLU A 78 2.69 -7.59 -7.01
C GLU A 78 3.11 -8.92 -7.67
N LEU A 79 2.57 -9.21 -8.86
CA LEU A 79 2.88 -10.43 -9.59
C LEU A 79 4.35 -10.45 -10.05
N LEU A 80 4.87 -9.31 -10.53
CA LEU A 80 6.28 -9.15 -10.92
C LEU A 80 7.23 -9.37 -9.72
N GLN A 81 6.80 -8.95 -8.52
CA GLN A 81 7.51 -9.14 -7.26
C GLN A 81 7.25 -10.52 -6.62
N GLY A 82 6.73 -11.49 -7.40
CA GLY A 82 6.60 -12.88 -6.98
C GLY A 82 5.34 -13.22 -6.17
N ARG A 83 4.41 -12.29 -5.98
CA ARG A 83 3.14 -12.58 -5.29
C ARG A 83 2.17 -13.29 -6.20
N ASN A 84 2.31 -14.62 -6.27
CA ASN A 84 1.50 -15.49 -7.11
C ASN A 84 0.47 -16.30 -6.30
N LYS A 85 -0.32 -17.15 -6.98
CA LYS A 85 -1.36 -17.97 -6.32
C LYS A 85 -0.80 -18.95 -5.29
N ASN A 86 0.41 -19.48 -5.52
CA ASN A 86 1.03 -20.44 -4.62
C ASN A 86 1.53 -19.74 -3.35
N SER A 87 2.19 -18.58 -3.49
CA SER A 87 2.65 -17.80 -2.34
C SER A 87 1.48 -17.40 -1.42
N LYS A 88 0.33 -17.04 -2.00
CA LYS A 88 -0.90 -16.74 -1.24
C LYS A 88 -1.43 -17.94 -0.44
N ALA A 89 -1.31 -19.16 -0.97
CA ALA A 89 -1.76 -20.36 -0.29
C ALA A 89 -0.86 -20.72 0.91
N GLU A 90 0.41 -20.32 0.87
CA GLU A 90 1.41 -20.58 1.91
C GLU A 90 1.51 -19.46 2.96
N GLY A 91 0.70 -18.40 2.84
CA GLY A 91 0.79 -17.21 3.71
C GLY A 91 2.00 -16.31 3.40
N VAL A 92 2.68 -16.55 2.29
CA VAL A 92 3.85 -15.77 1.84
C VAL A 92 3.39 -14.54 1.06
N VAL A 93 3.70 -13.36 1.61
CA VAL A 93 3.38 -12.05 1.07
C VAL A 93 4.66 -11.31 0.74
N THR A 94 5.15 -11.49 -0.50
CA THR A 94 6.34 -10.78 -1.00
C THR A 94 6.13 -9.27 -1.01
N ILE A 95 5.00 -8.80 -1.54
CA ILE A 95 4.50 -7.43 -1.37
C ILE A 95 2.98 -7.40 -1.63
N ASP A 96 2.23 -6.77 -0.73
CA ASP A 96 0.82 -6.44 -0.87
C ASP A 96 0.68 -4.95 -1.13
N LEU A 97 -0.08 -4.58 -2.16
CA LEU A 97 -0.37 -3.22 -2.57
C LEU A 97 -1.88 -3.06 -2.70
N ASP A 98 -2.45 -2.30 -1.78
CA ASP A 98 -3.89 -2.18 -1.64
C ASP A 98 -4.33 -0.72 -1.75
N LEU A 99 -5.08 -0.41 -2.81
CA LEU A 99 -5.74 0.89 -2.95
C LEU A 99 -6.91 0.99 -1.97
N VAL A 100 -6.70 1.69 -0.85
CA VAL A 100 -7.68 1.79 0.24
C VAL A 100 -8.62 2.97 0.05
N ILE A 101 -8.07 4.12 -0.34
CA ILE A 101 -8.83 5.37 -0.55
C ILE A 101 -8.52 5.88 -1.95
N TYR A 102 -9.54 6.30 -2.68
CA TYR A 102 -9.39 6.95 -3.97
C TYR A 102 -10.40 8.08 -4.09
N ASP A 103 -9.92 9.28 -4.43
CA ASP A 103 -10.75 10.47 -4.60
C ASP A 103 -11.72 10.69 -3.42
N MET A 104 -11.17 10.75 -2.21
CA MET A 104 -11.92 10.89 -0.95
C MET A 104 -12.93 9.76 -0.64
N ARG A 105 -12.97 8.69 -1.45
CA ARG A 105 -13.84 7.53 -1.22
C ARG A 105 -13.04 6.35 -0.69
N ILE A 106 -13.54 5.74 0.37
CA ILE A 106 -12.98 4.50 0.92
C ILE A 106 -13.44 3.34 0.03
N LEU A 107 -12.50 2.76 -0.73
CA LEU A 107 -12.77 1.61 -1.59
C LEU A 107 -12.67 0.29 -0.81
N ARG A 108 -11.88 0.27 0.28
CA ARG A 108 -11.64 -0.92 1.11
C ARG A 108 -11.92 -0.63 2.59
N PRO A 109 -13.19 -0.62 3.04
CA PRO A 109 -13.55 -0.27 4.41
C PRO A 109 -12.87 -1.14 5.46
N LYS A 110 -12.78 -2.46 5.21
CA LYS A 110 -12.14 -3.39 6.13
C LYS A 110 -10.67 -3.07 6.36
N ASP A 111 -9.95 -2.69 5.30
CA ASP A 111 -8.52 -2.35 5.40
C ASP A 111 -8.32 -0.96 6.00
N PHE A 112 -9.21 -0.02 5.68
CA PHE A 112 -9.25 1.30 6.31
C PHE A 112 -9.41 1.20 7.84
N GLU A 113 -10.16 0.22 8.34
CA GLU A 113 -10.34 -0.01 9.78
C GLU A 113 -9.17 -0.75 10.46
N ARG A 114 -8.20 -1.29 9.69
CA ARG A 114 -7.09 -2.03 10.28
C ARG A 114 -6.13 -1.10 11.01
N HIS A 115 -5.62 -1.56 12.16
CA HIS A 115 -4.68 -0.80 12.97
C HIS A 115 -3.39 -0.48 12.20
N TYR A 116 -2.85 -1.47 11.48
CA TYR A 116 -1.63 -1.29 10.71
C TYR A 116 -1.81 -0.26 9.58
N PHE A 117 -2.98 -0.17 8.92
CA PHE A 117 -3.21 0.88 7.92
C PHE A 117 -3.36 2.27 8.58
N ASN A 118 -4.17 2.35 9.64
CA ASN A 118 -4.43 3.61 10.34
C ASN A 118 -3.16 4.27 10.91
N LYS A 119 -2.15 3.48 11.30
CA LYS A 119 -0.88 4.01 11.80
C LYS A 119 -0.20 4.92 10.77
N GLY A 120 0.09 4.40 9.59
CA GLY A 120 0.71 5.19 8.52
C GLY A 120 -0.21 6.27 7.96
N TYR A 121 -1.52 6.00 7.86
CA TYR A 121 -2.50 6.99 7.42
C TYR A 121 -2.55 8.22 8.33
N ARG A 122 -2.53 8.02 9.66
CA ARG A 122 -2.51 9.12 10.65
C ARG A 122 -1.21 9.92 10.63
N GLU A 123 -0.09 9.25 10.37
CA GLU A 123 1.20 9.92 10.20
C GLU A 123 1.16 10.87 9.00
N LEU A 124 0.68 10.40 7.84
CA LEU A 124 0.49 11.23 6.65
C LEU A 124 -0.48 12.40 6.91
N LEU A 125 -1.56 12.18 7.66
CA LEU A 125 -2.48 13.25 8.06
C LEU A 125 -1.79 14.31 8.92
N ALA A 126 -1.00 13.89 9.92
CA ALA A 126 -0.26 14.79 10.80
C ALA A 126 0.81 15.59 10.04
N ASN A 127 1.39 15.00 8.99
CA ASN A 127 2.40 15.64 8.15
C ASN A 127 1.80 16.57 7.07
N GLY A 128 0.48 16.71 7.01
CA GLY A 128 -0.19 17.59 6.02
C GLY A 128 -0.24 17.02 4.61
N SER A 129 0.01 15.72 4.41
CA SER A 129 0.11 15.09 3.08
C SER A 129 -1.17 15.13 2.24
N PHE A 130 -2.31 15.49 2.84
CA PHE A 130 -3.63 15.55 2.19
C PHE A 130 -4.11 16.98 1.93
N GLN A 131 -3.27 17.99 2.20
CA GLN A 131 -3.62 19.38 1.93
C GLN A 131 -3.35 19.67 0.45
N ASP A 132 -4.37 20.16 -0.25
CA ASP A 132 -4.18 20.86 -1.50
C ASP A 132 -3.50 22.19 -1.16
N GLU A 133 -2.27 22.40 -1.61
CA GLU A 133 -1.62 23.73 -1.58
C GLU A 133 -2.56 24.83 -2.11
#